data_AF-A0A843BU99-F1
#
_entry.id   AF-A0A843BU99-F1
#
_cell.length_a   1.000
_cell.length_b   1.000
_cell.length_c   1.000
_cell.angle_alpha   90.00
_cell.angle_beta   90.00
_cell.angle_gamma   90.00
#
_symmetry.space_group_name_H-M   'P 1'
#
loop_
_entity.id
_entity.type
_entity.pdbx_description
1 polymer ?
#
loop_
_entity_poly.entity_id
_entity_poly.type
_entity_poly.pdbx_seq_one_letter_code
_entity_poly.pdbx_strand_id
1 'polypeptide(L)' 'MPDWIKTVSMLNQISYTVDAIRVLMIDGFVWDTIFAAYAVIALIAVVTLGATLYMFRKVVN' A
#
# COMPACT_ATOMS: atom_id res chain seq x y z
N MET A 1 -14.69 -13.69 -9.18
CA MET A 1 -13.51 -12.95 -9.67
C MET A 1 -12.39 -13.96 -9.90
N PRO A 2 -11.66 -13.92 -11.02
CA PRO A 2 -10.52 -14.80 -11.28
C PRO A 2 -9.47 -14.68 -10.18
N ASP A 3 -8.82 -15.80 -9.81
CA ASP A 3 -7.93 -15.83 -8.64
C ASP A 3 -6.71 -14.93 -8.79
N TRP A 4 -6.20 -14.74 -10.02
CA TRP A 4 -5.11 -13.81 -10.28
C TRP A 4 -5.48 -12.35 -9.98
N ILE A 5 -6.74 -11.96 -10.20
CA ILE A 5 -7.20 -10.60 -9.89
C ILE A 5 -7.31 -10.42 -8.37
N LYS A 6 -7.72 -11.45 -7.63
CA LYS A 6 -7.76 -11.41 -6.16
C LYS A 6 -6.37 -11.15 -5.58
N THR A 7 -5.35 -11.84 -6.09
CA THR A 7 -3.97 -11.66 -5.60
C THR A 7 -3.45 -10.24 -5.84
N VAL A 8 -3.69 -9.68 -7.02
CA VAL A 8 -3.28 -8.30 -7.34
C VAL A 8 -4.08 -7.28 -6.53
N SER A 9 -5.38 -7.52 -6.32
CA SER A 9 -6.24 -6.64 -5.53
C SER A 9 -5.87 -6.63 -4.06
N MET A 10 -5.40 -7.77 -3.51
CA MET A 10 -4.92 -7.88 -2.14
C MET A 10 -3.63 -7.08 -1.89
N LEU A 11 -2.87 -6.79 -2.95
CA LEU A 11 -1.67 -5.94 -2.90
C LEU A 11 -1.97 -4.46 -3.19
N ASN A 12 -3.23 -4.10 -3.47
CA ASN A 12 -3.59 -2.74 -3.85
C ASN A 12 -3.71 -1.83 -2.62
N GLN A 13 -2.74 -0.93 -2.45
CA GLN A 13 -2.73 0.11 -1.42
C GLN A 13 -4.02 0.94 -1.34
N ILE A 14 -4.66 1.20 -2.49
CA ILE A 14 -5.91 1.99 -2.51
C ILE A 14 -7.01 1.29 -1.74
N SER A 15 -7.04 -0.04 -1.77
CA SER A 15 -8.05 -0.83 -1.04
C SER A 15 -7.88 -0.68 0.47
N TYR A 16 -6.63 -0.69 0.97
CA TYR A 16 -6.34 -0.48 2.40
C TYR A 16 -6.66 0.95 2.85
N THR A 17 -6.36 1.97 2.03
CA THR A 17 -6.68 3.36 2.36
C THR A 17 -8.20 3.60 2.39
N VAL A 18 -8.93 3.08 1.39
CA VAL A 18 -10.39 3.21 1.33
C VAL A 18 -11.05 2.51 2.51
N ASP A 19 -10.53 1.34 2.91
CA ASP A 19 -11.06 0.61 4.05
C ASP A 19 -10.78 1.32 5.38
N ALA A 20 -9.57 1.88 5.56
CA ALA A 20 -9.27 2.71 6.74
C ALA A 20 -10.17 3.95 6.83
N ILE A 21 -10.44 4.65 5.71
CA ILE A 21 -11.37 5.78 5.68
C ILE A 21 -12.81 5.32 5.97
N ARG A 22 -13.22 4.16 5.45
CA ARG A 22 -14.54 3.59 5.73
C ARG A 22 -14.71 3.31 7.23
N VAL A 23 -13.73 2.65 7.84
CA VAL A 23 -13.76 2.34 9.28
C VAL A 23 -13.72 3.64 10.09
N LEU A 24 -12.95 4.64 9.66
CA LEU A 24 -12.97 5.96 10.27
C LEU A 24 -14.36 6.61 10.28
N MET A 25 -15.12 6.45 9.20
CA MET A 25 -16.47 7.03 9.07
C MET A 25 -17.54 6.26 9.86
N ILE A 26 -17.40 4.94 9.99
CA ILE A 26 -18.44 4.08 10.61
C ILE A 26 -18.15 3.86 12.10
N ASP A 27 -16.94 3.39 12.42
CA ASP A 27 -16.55 2.96 13.77
C ASP A 27 -15.72 4.02 14.49
N GLY A 28 -15.27 5.07 13.78
CA GLY A 28 -14.45 6.13 14.33
C GLY A 28 -12.96 5.77 14.33
N PHE A 29 -12.20 6.26 15.31
CA PHE A 29 -10.75 6.07 15.37
C PHE A 29 -10.37 4.65 15.79
N VAL A 30 -10.34 3.73 14.83
CA VAL A 30 -9.77 2.38 14.98
C VAL A 30 -8.31 2.41 14.52
N TRP A 31 -7.39 2.34 15.47
CA TRP A 31 -5.95 2.47 15.18
C TRP A 31 -5.38 1.32 14.36
N ASP A 32 -5.91 0.10 14.51
CA ASP A 32 -5.42 -1.07 13.78
C ASP A 32 -5.55 -0.90 12.27
N THR A 33 -6.67 -0.37 11.79
CA THR A 33 -6.94 -0.17 10.37
C THR A 33 -6.14 1.00 9.80
N ILE A 34 -5.98 2.06 10.59
CA ILE A 34 -5.19 3.23 10.24
C ILE A 34 -3.69 2.87 10.13
N PHE A 35 -3.15 2.16 11.12
CA PHE A 35 -1.74 1.72 11.08
C PHE A 35 -1.49 0.76 9.94
N ALA A 36 -2.39 -0.19 9.68
CA ALA A 36 -2.27 -1.08 8.53
C ALA A 36 -2.21 -0.30 7.20
N ALA A 37 -3.06 0.71 7.02
CA ALA A 37 -3.03 1.54 5.81
C ALA A 37 -1.70 2.32 5.67
N TYR A 38 -1.21 2.95 6.74
CA TYR A 38 0.07 3.66 6.71
C TYR A 38 1.25 2.71 6.46
N ALA A 39 1.24 1.51 7.05
CA ALA A 39 2.30 0.52 6.86
C ALA A 39 2.39 0.05 5.40
N VAL A 40 1.25 -0.22 4.76
CA VAL A 40 1.21 -0.62 3.34
C VAL A 40 1.73 0.50 2.43
N ILE A 41 1.32 1.75 2.68
CA ILE A 41 1.79 2.92 1.91
C ILE A 41 3.31 3.09 2.07
N ALA A 42 3.82 3.04 3.31
CA ALA A 42 5.24 3.21 3.59
C ALA A 42 6.07 2.11 2.92
N LEU A 43 5.61 0.85 2.96
CA LEU A 43 6.27 -0.28 2.32
C LEU A 43 6.39 -0.07 0.80
N ILE A 44 5.29 0.31 0.14
CA ILE A 44 5.29 0.54 -1.31
C ILE A 44 6.15 1.74 -1.68
N ALA A 45 6.13 2.81 -0.88
CA ALA A 45 6.97 3.98 -1.09
C ALA A 45 8.46 3.60 -1.01
N VAL A 46 8.87 2.87 0.03
CA VAL A 46 10.25 2.41 0.19
C VAL A 46 10.68 1.49 -0.96
N VAL A 47 9.84 0.53 -1.35
CA VAL A 47 10.14 -0.39 -2.46
C VAL A 47 10.27 0.37 -3.78
N THR A 48 9.34 1.27 -4.07
CA THR A 48 9.30 1.99 -5.36
C THR A 48 10.43 3.01 -5.46
N LEU A 49 10.68 3.78 -4.40
CA LEU A 49 11.79 4.72 -4.32
C LEU A 49 13.14 4.01 -4.30
N GLY A 50 13.25 2.92 -3.54
CA GLY A 50 14.45 2.07 -3.53
C GLY A 50 14.75 1.48 -4.91
N ALA A 51 13.73 0.99 -5.60
CA ALA A 51 13.85 0.49 -6.96
C ALA A 51 14.24 1.59 -7.96
N THR A 52 13.66 2.78 -7.88
CA THR A 52 14.05 3.90 -8.76
C THR A 52 15.50 4.32 -8.50
N LEU A 53 15.90 4.49 -7.25
CA LEU A 53 17.29 4.80 -6.88
C LEU A 53 18.26 3.71 -7.38
N TYR A 54 17.89 2.44 -7.24
CA TYR A 54 18.69 1.32 -7.74
C TYR A 54 18.83 1.35 -9.28
N MET A 55 17.73 1.56 -10.00
CA MET A 55 17.75 1.64 -11.46
C MET A 55 18.58 2.84 -11.95
N PHE A 56 18.47 4.00 -11.30
CA PHE A 56 19.32 5.14 -11.61
C PHE A 56 20.80 4.82 -11.38
N ARG A 57 21.14 4.19 -10.27
CA ARG A 57 22.52 3.76 -10.00
C ARG A 57 23.04 2.77 -11.05
N LYS A 58 22.20 1.84 -11.50
CA LYS A 58 22.56 0.86 -12.53
C LYS A 58 22.78 1.49 -13.91
N VAL A 59 22.10 2.58 -14.24
CA VAL A 59 22.23 3.25 -15.55
C VAL A 59 23.41 4.22 -15.59
N VAL A 60 23.73 4.85 -14.45
CA VAL A 60 24.82 5.84 -14.36
C VAL A 60 26.21 5.19 -14.30
N ASN A 61 26.33 3.97 -13.75
CA ASN A 61 27.57 3.18 -13.72
C ASN A 61 27.60 2.13 -14.84
#